data_AF-L9V9U1-F1
#
_entry.id   AF-L9V9U1-F1
#
_cell.length_a   1.000
_cell.length_b   1.000
_cell.length_c   1.000
_cell.angle_alpha   90.00
_cell.angle_beta   90.00
_cell.angle_gamma   90.00
#
_symmetry.space_group_name_H-M   'P 1'
#
loop_
_entity.id
_entity.type
_entity.pdbx_description
1 polymer ?
#
loop_
_entity_poly.entity_id
_entity_poly.type
_entity_poly.pdbx_seq_one_letter_code
_entity_poly.pdbx_strand_id
1 'polypeptide(L)'
;MSQAVQQASFPVDCSRVGRWWYKEAEIDIVGLDPQTETLLLGECKWTTTPVGPSLLAALEALEEDVRWKGADRTVVYALFSHSGFSAELRQLADDRSDLSLYTPPDLATIFAFA
;
A
#
# COMPACT_ATOMS: atom_id res chain seq x y z
N MET A 1 -19.87 26.97 -2.40
CA MET A 1 -18.71 26.15 -2.77
C MET A 1 -18.58 25.09 -1.69
N SER A 2 -19.22 23.94 -1.88
CA SER A 2 -19.15 22.83 -0.95
C SER A 2 -17.76 22.21 -1.04
N GLN A 3 -16.95 22.35 0.02
CA GLN A 3 -15.76 21.54 0.19
C GLN A 3 -16.23 20.09 0.33
N ALA A 4 -15.88 19.24 -0.64
CA ALA A 4 -15.97 17.80 -0.46
C ALA A 4 -14.94 17.43 0.61
N VAL A 5 -15.41 17.07 1.79
CA VAL A 5 -14.57 16.37 2.76
C VAL A 5 -14.29 15.01 2.13
N GLN A 6 -13.10 14.84 1.57
CA GLN A 6 -12.66 13.54 1.08
C GLN A 6 -12.49 12.66 2.33
N GLN A 7 -13.41 11.72 2.54
CA GLN A 7 -13.27 10.73 3.61
C GLN A 7 -11.97 9.96 3.39
N ALA A 8 -11.25 9.68 4.48
CA ALA A 8 -10.11 8.78 4.44
C ALA A 8 -10.61 7.39 4.01
N SER A 9 -10.28 6.97 2.78
CA SER A 9 -10.60 5.66 2.23
C SER A 9 -9.32 4.91 1.90
N PHE A 10 -9.43 3.58 1.83
CA PHE A 10 -8.37 2.76 1.27
C PHE A 10 -8.23 3.06 -0.24
N PRO A 11 -7.04 2.92 -0.87
CA PRO A 11 -6.81 3.48 -2.20
C PRO A 11 -7.36 2.61 -3.33
N VAL A 12 -7.87 1.40 -3.02
CA VAL A 12 -8.38 0.44 -4.01
C VAL A 12 -9.59 -0.32 -3.47
N ASP A 13 -10.64 -0.42 -4.29
CA ASP A 13 -11.83 -1.24 -4.04
C ASP A 13 -11.57 -2.71 -4.39
N CYS A 14 -10.74 -3.36 -3.57
CA CYS A 14 -10.31 -4.72 -3.81
C CYS A 14 -11.46 -5.72 -3.72
N SER A 15 -11.73 -6.44 -4.81
CA SER A 15 -12.65 -7.58 -4.83
C SER A 15 -12.11 -8.80 -4.08
N ARG A 16 -10.77 -8.89 -3.95
CA ARG A 16 -10.05 -9.96 -3.23
C ARG A 16 -8.82 -9.36 -2.56
N VAL A 17 -8.56 -9.78 -1.33
CA VAL A 17 -7.36 -9.42 -0.56
C VAL A 17 -6.76 -10.68 0.05
N GLY A 18 -5.44 -10.80 0.04
CA GLY A 18 -4.73 -11.93 0.63
C GLY A 18 -3.23 -11.68 0.75
N ARG A 19 -2.46 -12.75 0.91
CA ARG A 19 -0.99 -12.75 0.88
C ARG A 19 -0.49 -13.37 -0.42
N TRP A 20 0.70 -13.00 -0.85
CA TRP A 20 1.36 -13.66 -1.98
C TRP A 20 2.69 -14.27 -1.56
N TRP A 21 2.99 -15.44 -2.11
CA TRP A 21 4.17 -16.22 -1.79
C TRP A 21 4.70 -16.91 -3.04
N TYR A 22 6.01 -16.80 -3.27
CA TYR A 22 6.71 -17.56 -4.29
C TYR A 22 8.14 -17.80 -3.86
N LYS A 23 8.54 -19.09 -3.81
CA LYS A 23 9.83 -19.51 -3.23
C LYS A 23 9.98 -19.00 -1.79
N GLU A 24 10.96 -18.13 -1.55
CA GLU A 24 11.27 -17.54 -0.25
C GLU A 24 10.74 -16.09 -0.14
N ALA A 25 10.10 -15.57 -1.19
CA ALA A 25 9.55 -14.22 -1.20
C ALA A 25 8.10 -14.21 -0.72
N GLU A 26 7.77 -13.16 0.04
CA GLU A 26 6.45 -12.86 0.57
C GLU A 26 6.07 -11.42 0.21
N ILE A 27 4.77 -11.21 -0.04
CA ILE A 27 4.13 -9.91 0.10
C ILE A 27 2.98 -10.04 1.11
N ASP A 28 3.03 -9.25 2.19
CA ASP A 28 2.07 -9.30 3.30
C ASP A 28 0.62 -9.04 2.86
N ILE A 29 0.43 -8.13 1.89
CA ILE A 29 -0.90 -7.72 1.42
C ILE A 29 -0.89 -7.65 -0.10
N VAL A 30 -1.79 -8.40 -0.73
CA VAL A 30 -2.11 -8.32 -2.15
C VAL A 30 -3.60 -8.10 -2.33
N GLY A 31 -3.96 -6.98 -2.93
CA GLY A 31 -5.33 -6.61 -3.28
C GLY A 31 -5.54 -6.64 -4.79
N LEU A 32 -6.68 -7.17 -5.24
CA LEU A 32 -7.01 -7.28 -6.67
C LEU A 32 -8.32 -6.55 -6.96
N ASP A 33 -8.27 -5.59 -7.88
CA ASP A 33 -9.42 -4.98 -8.51
C ASP A 33 -9.48 -5.33 -10.02
N PRO A 34 -10.24 -6.37 -10.40
CA PRO A 34 -10.40 -6.77 -11.79
C PRO A 34 -11.14 -5.74 -12.66
N GLN A 35 -11.87 -4.77 -12.08
CA GLN A 35 -12.63 -3.79 -12.85
C GLN A 35 -11.71 -2.70 -13.41
N THR A 36 -10.77 -2.22 -12.58
CA THR A 36 -9.78 -1.21 -12.96
C THR A 36 -8.45 -1.82 -13.38
N GLU A 37 -8.30 -3.14 -13.26
CA GLU A 37 -7.04 -3.86 -13.43
C GLU A 37 -5.94 -3.33 -12.50
N THR A 38 -6.32 -2.98 -11.26
CA THR A 38 -5.39 -2.50 -10.23
C THR A 38 -4.94 -3.63 -9.32
N LEU A 39 -3.62 -3.76 -9.19
CA LEU A 39 -2.94 -4.60 -8.21
C LEU A 39 -2.45 -3.70 -7.06
N LEU A 40 -2.94 -3.97 -5.86
CA LEU A 40 -2.38 -3.38 -4.64
C LEU A 40 -1.35 -4.33 -4.05
N LEU A 41 -0.15 -3.83 -3.80
CA LEU A 41 0.90 -4.53 -3.05
C LEU A 41 1.15 -3.78 -1.75
N GLY A 42 1.27 -4.50 -0.64
CA GLY A 42 1.49 -3.88 0.66
C GLY A 42 2.35 -4.69 1.60
N GLU A 43 3.04 -3.95 2.46
CA GLU A 43 4.01 -4.48 3.43
C GLU A 43 3.79 -3.84 4.81
N CYS A 44 3.85 -4.68 5.84
CA CYS A 44 3.72 -4.26 7.23
C CYS A 44 5.07 -4.33 7.96
N LYS A 45 5.37 -3.30 8.76
CA LYS A 45 6.54 -3.32 9.65
C LYS A 45 6.19 -2.84 11.06
N TRP A 46 6.45 -3.73 12.03
CA TRP A 46 6.28 -3.49 13.46
C TRP A 46 7.64 -3.30 14.13
N THR A 47 8.25 -2.13 13.92
CA THR A 47 9.53 -1.76 14.49
C THR A 47 9.37 -0.63 15.51
N THR A 48 10.42 -0.36 16.28
CA THR A 48 10.47 0.79 17.21
C THR A 48 11.00 2.05 16.54
N THR A 49 11.67 1.92 15.40
CA THR A 49 12.21 3.05 14.62
C THR A 49 11.33 3.30 13.39
N PRO A 50 11.23 4.56 12.91
CA PRO A 50 10.51 4.85 11.68
C PRO A 50 11.06 4.09 10.47
N VAL A 51 10.16 3.68 9.58
CA VAL A 51 10.47 2.94 8.35
C VAL A 51 10.97 3.90 7.27
N GLY A 52 12.06 3.53 6.59
CA GLY A 52 12.64 4.29 5.48
C GLY A 52 12.26 3.74 4.09
N PRO A 53 12.76 4.37 3.01
CA PRO A 53 12.41 4.01 1.62
C PRO A 53 12.83 2.60 1.19
N SER A 54 13.76 1.97 1.91
CA SER A 54 14.19 0.61 1.62
C SER A 54 13.05 -0.41 1.68
N LEU A 55 11.99 -0.16 2.47
CA LEU A 55 10.81 -1.02 2.50
C LEU A 55 10.06 -0.99 1.16
N LEU A 56 9.88 0.21 0.59
CA LEU A 56 9.24 0.37 -0.71
C LEU A 56 10.05 -0.32 -1.80
N ALA A 57 11.36 -0.05 -1.84
CA ALA A 57 12.24 -0.62 -2.86
C ALA A 57 12.25 -2.16 -2.81
N ALA A 58 12.19 -2.76 -1.61
CA ALA A 58 12.10 -4.21 -1.46
C ALA A 58 10.77 -4.77 -1.98
N LEU A 59 9.66 -4.05 -1.76
CA LEU A 59 8.34 -4.43 -2.26
C LEU A 59 8.22 -4.29 -3.78
N GLU A 60 8.72 -3.18 -4.34
CA GLU A 60 8.79 -2.93 -5.79
C GLU A 60 9.60 -4.02 -6.52
N ALA A 61 10.68 -4.49 -5.90
CA ALA A 61 11.50 -5.58 -6.45
C ALA A 61 10.76 -6.92 -6.59
N LEU A 62 9.64 -7.11 -5.89
CA LEU A 62 8.79 -8.31 -5.98
C LEU A 62 7.62 -8.14 -6.95
N GLU A 63 7.39 -6.93 -7.47
CA GLU A 63 6.21 -6.60 -8.27
C GLU A 63 6.08 -7.51 -9.51
N GLU A 64 7.17 -7.71 -10.25
CA GLU A 64 7.17 -8.46 -11.50
C GLU A 64 6.86 -9.96 -11.32
N ASP A 65 7.14 -10.51 -10.15
CA ASP A 65 6.87 -11.91 -9.83
C ASP A 65 5.37 -12.16 -9.59
N VAL A 66 4.60 -11.12 -9.27
CA VAL A 66 3.14 -11.20 -9.12
C VAL A 66 2.49 -11.23 -10.51
N ARG A 67 2.32 -12.44 -11.07
CA ARG A 67 1.77 -12.67 -12.42
C ARG A 67 0.24 -12.57 -12.49
N TRP A 68 -0.32 -11.45 -12.07
CA TRP A 68 -1.73 -11.13 -12.27
C TRP A 68 -1.88 -10.07 -13.36
N LYS A 69 -2.73 -10.30 -14.37
CA LYS A 69 -3.00 -9.38 -15.51
C LYS A 69 -1.79 -8.94 -16.36
N GLY A 70 -0.59 -9.48 -16.12
CA GLY A 70 0.61 -9.14 -16.89
C GLY A 70 1.11 -7.72 -16.60
N ALA A 71 1.84 -7.13 -17.54
CA ALA A 71 2.50 -5.84 -17.36
C ALA A 71 1.59 -4.61 -17.59
N ASP A 72 0.42 -4.79 -18.21
CA ASP A 72 -0.49 -3.69 -18.56
C ASP A 72 -1.41 -3.24 -17.41
N ARG A 73 -1.21 -3.80 -16.20
CA ARG A 73 -1.99 -3.49 -15.01
C ARG A 73 -1.54 -2.20 -14.34
N THR A 74 -2.42 -1.58 -13.57
CA THR A 74 -2.02 -0.52 -12.63
C THR A 74 -1.49 -1.16 -11.35
N VAL A 75 -0.39 -0.65 -10.80
CA VAL A 75 0.11 -1.08 -9.48
C VAL A 75 0.06 0.10 -8.52
N VAL A 76 -0.41 -0.16 -7.31
CA VAL A 76 -0.34 0.78 -6.20
C VAL A 76 0.24 0.10 -4.96
N TYR A 77 0.85 0.91 -4.12
CA TYR A 77 1.62 0.50 -2.96
C TYR A 77 0.98 1.01 -1.67
N ALA A 78 0.88 0.14 -0.67
CA ALA A 78 0.43 0.49 0.67
C ALA A 78 1.44 0.03 1.71
N LEU A 79 2.11 0.96 2.39
CA LEU A 79 3.06 0.64 3.45
C LEU A 79 2.43 0.90 4.81
N PHE A 80 2.63 -0.03 5.74
CA PHE A 80 2.09 0.05 7.09
C PHE A 80 3.22 0.05 8.10
N SER A 81 3.22 1.01 9.02
CA SER A 81 4.25 1.12 10.05
C SER A 81 3.66 1.46 11.41
N HIS A 82 4.01 0.66 12.42
CA HIS A 82 3.64 0.94 13.81
C HIS A 82 4.30 2.21 14.36
N SER A 83 5.60 2.39 14.08
CA SER A 83 6.42 3.53 14.52
C SER A 83 6.41 4.71 13.55
N GLY A 84 5.65 4.62 12.45
CA GLY A 84 5.60 5.62 11.39
C GLY A 84 6.78 5.54 10.42
N PHE A 85 6.98 6.61 9.66
CA PHE A 85 7.88 6.64 8.50
C PHE A 85 8.98 7.70 8.65
N SER A 86 10.06 7.58 7.89
CA SER A 86 11.10 8.62 7.79
C SER A 86 10.55 9.85 7.06
N ALA A 87 11.21 11.01 7.20
CA ALA A 87 10.83 12.21 6.44
C ALA A 87 10.98 11.98 4.93
N GLU A 88 12.03 11.25 4.53
CA GLU A 88 12.31 10.89 3.14
C GLU A 88 11.19 10.06 2.51
N LEU A 89 10.70 9.02 3.21
CA LEU A 89 9.61 8.20 2.67
C LEU A 89 8.28 8.95 2.64
N ARG A 90 8.02 9.86 3.58
CA ARG A 90 6.84 10.75 3.50
C ARG A 90 6.90 11.66 2.28
N GLN A 91 8.03 12.31 2.05
CA GLN A 91 8.23 13.16 0.88
C GLN A 91 8.02 12.35 -0.41
N LEU A 92 8.55 11.13 -0.47
CA LEU A 92 8.34 10.24 -1.61
C LEU A 92 6.86 9.92 -1.85
N ALA A 93 6.07 9.72 -0.79
CA ALA A 93 4.63 9.49 -0.90
C ALA A 93 3.86 10.76 -1.31
N ASP A 94 4.28 11.94 -0.87
CA ASP A 94 3.69 13.21 -1.31
C ASP A 94 3.90 13.44 -2.82
N ASP A 95 5.03 12.97 -3.35
CA ASP A 95 5.39 13.09 -4.77
C ASP A 95 4.81 11.96 -5.65
N ARG A 96 4.21 10.91 -5.04
CA ARG A 96 3.75 9.70 -5.73
C ARG A 96 2.30 9.36 -5.41
N SER A 97 1.43 9.49 -6.42
CA SER A 97 0.00 9.15 -6.30
C SER A 97 -0.28 7.65 -6.13
N ASP A 98 0.70 6.79 -6.42
CA ASP A 98 0.60 5.33 -6.30
C ASP A 98 1.09 4.80 -4.96
N LEU A 99 1.53 5.65 -4.02
CA LEU A 99 2.05 5.25 -2.72
C LEU A 99 1.21 5.82 -1.57
N SER A 100 0.64 4.92 -0.77
CA SER A 100 -0.08 5.27 0.47
C SER A 100 0.67 4.78 1.70
N LEU A 101 0.72 5.61 2.73
CA LEU A 101 1.37 5.32 4.00
C LEU A 101 0.34 5.28 5.13
N TYR A 102 0.37 4.22 5.94
CA TYR A 102 -0.58 4.03 7.03
C TYR A 102 0.11 3.71 8.35
N THR A 103 -0.29 4.44 9.39
CA THR A 103 -0.03 4.13 10.80
C THR A 103 -1.30 3.61 11.47
N PRO A 104 -1.23 2.98 12.66
CA PRO A 104 -2.43 2.53 13.35
C PRO A 104 -3.48 3.64 13.59
N PRO A 105 -3.11 4.89 13.94
CA PRO A 105 -4.06 6.00 13.97
C PRO A 105 -4.75 6.30 12.63
N ASP A 106 -4.03 6.21 11.50
CA ASP A 106 -4.62 6.44 10.17
C ASP A 106 -5.66 5.37 9.86
N LEU A 107 -5.34 4.10 10.15
CA LEU A 107 -6.27 2.97 9.98
C LEU A 107 -7.50 3.12 10.87
N ALA A 108 -7.33 3.52 12.13
CA ALA A 108 -8.45 3.77 13.04
C ALA A 108 -9.41 4.82 12.48
N THR A 109 -8.89 5.83 11.77
CA THR A 109 -9.71 6.87 11.13
C THR A 109 -10.52 6.33 9.95
N ILE A 110 -9.93 5.42 9.16
CA ILE A 110 -10.61 4.78 8.01
C ILE A 110 -11.78 3.91 8.49
N PHE A 111 -11.57 3.12 9.56
CA PHE A 111 -12.60 2.22 10.08
C PHE A 111 -13.60 2.88 11.03
N ALA A 112 -13.33 4.11 11.52
CA ALA A 112 -14.24 4.83 12.41
C ALA A 112 -15.57 5.23 11.74
N PHE A 113 -15.63 5.17 10.40
CA PHE A 113 -16.81 5.54 9.61
C PHE A 113 -17.27 4.42 8.65
N ALA A 114 -16.74 3.20 8.83
CA ALA A 114 -17.14 2.01 8.09
C ALA A 114 -18.32 1.29 8.78
#